data_AF-A0A8T4LLR5-F1
#
_entry.id   AF-A0A8T4LLR5-F1
#
_cell.length_a   1.000
_cell.length_b   1.000
_cell.length_c   1.000
_cell.angle_alpha   90.00
_cell.angle_beta   90.00
_cell.angle_gamma   90.00
#
_symmetry.space_group_name_H-M   'P 1'
#
loop_
_entity.id
_entity.type
_entity.pdbx_description
1 polymer ?
#
loop_
_entity_poly.entity_id
_entity_poly.type
_entity_poly.pdbx_seq_one_letter_code
_entity_poly.pdbx_strand_id
1 'polypeptide(L)'
;MQINHQPKPPSKVCSDIPLPVESIILRALEKDPNNRFQSIEDLVGAINEDNEERTVVEPARGIVSDSVVLPPTTEIMERRLRQPRLFIVGAAAAAIATFATVFLLFKPVRTNELKQPVERAEIATPERREEPKQVIKKDVTLVFRTTPGGARVFHNNNELGTTPLGIEFQKSDQAATFKIELSGHRPQEVTLIPNSDLEVTRSLERVEKPRRPKAKKVEKIRIVDPE
;
A
#
# COMPACT_ATOMS: atom_id res chain seq x y z
N MET A 1 18.77 -0.74 -17.66
CA MET A 1 19.31 -1.80 -16.78
C MET A 1 18.15 -2.48 -16.08
N GLN A 2 17.87 -3.74 -16.40
CA GLN A 2 16.87 -4.53 -15.66
C GLN A 2 17.54 -5.13 -14.43
N ILE A 3 16.92 -4.95 -13.26
CA ILE A 3 17.51 -5.31 -11.97
C ILE A 3 16.98 -6.68 -11.55
N ASN A 4 17.84 -7.70 -11.52
CA ASN A 4 17.50 -9.11 -11.29
C ASN A 4 17.95 -9.66 -9.91
N HIS A 5 18.16 -8.81 -8.90
CA HIS A 5 18.44 -9.30 -7.55
C HIS A 5 17.14 -9.51 -6.77
N GLN A 6 17.16 -10.46 -5.83
CA GLN A 6 16.03 -10.74 -4.94
C GLN A 6 15.76 -9.52 -4.05
N PRO A 7 14.50 -9.05 -3.93
CA PRO A 7 14.19 -7.90 -3.09
C PRO A 7 14.61 -8.15 -1.64
N LYS A 8 15.03 -7.07 -0.97
CA LYS A 8 15.25 -7.11 0.48
C LYS A 8 13.92 -7.38 1.18
N PRO A 9 13.89 -8.23 2.22
CA PRO A 9 12.67 -8.48 2.98
C PRO A 9 12.10 -7.19 3.61
N PRO A 10 10.78 -6.93 3.51
CA PRO A 10 10.11 -5.80 4.15
C PRO A 10 10.41 -5.63 5.65
N SER A 11 10.60 -6.72 6.39
CA SER A 11 10.96 -6.72 7.81
C SER A 11 12.26 -5.98 8.12
N LYS A 12 13.16 -5.84 7.14
CA LYS A 12 14.40 -5.05 7.26
C LYS A 12 14.16 -3.54 7.22
N VAL A 13 12.99 -3.10 6.74
CA VAL A 13 12.58 -1.70 6.68
C VAL A 13 11.55 -1.40 7.78
N CYS A 14 10.61 -2.33 8.02
CA CYS A 14 9.60 -2.22 9.05
C CYS A 14 9.47 -3.56 9.80
N SER A 15 9.93 -3.61 11.04
CA SER A 15 9.95 -4.83 11.86
C SER A 15 8.58 -5.30 12.35
N ASP A 16 7.55 -4.46 12.23
CA ASP A 16 6.19 -4.72 12.70
C ASP A 16 5.35 -5.56 11.71
N ILE A 17 5.94 -5.96 10.56
CA ILE A 17 5.25 -6.77 9.55
C ILE A 17 5.34 -8.25 9.95
N PRO A 18 4.21 -8.95 10.08
CA PRO A 18 4.23 -10.39 10.39
C PRO A 18 4.86 -11.21 9.27
N LEU A 19 5.57 -12.27 9.65
CA LEU A 19 6.30 -13.14 8.72
C LEU A 19 5.43 -13.74 7.60
N PRO A 20 4.18 -14.16 7.83
CA PRO A 20 3.33 -14.68 6.74
C PRO A 20 3.05 -13.61 5.68
N VAL A 21 2.74 -12.38 6.09
CA VAL A 21 2.53 -11.25 5.15
C VAL A 21 3.80 -10.94 4.37
N GLU A 22 4.95 -10.95 5.02
CA GLU A 22 6.24 -10.77 4.35
C GLU A 22 6.47 -11.85 3.27
N SER A 23 6.13 -13.10 3.56
CA SER A 23 6.27 -14.20 2.59
C SER A 23 5.36 -14.02 1.37
N ILE A 24 4.13 -13.55 1.57
CA ILE A 24 3.16 -13.24 0.50
C ILE A 24 3.72 -12.11 -0.38
N ILE A 25 4.26 -11.06 0.23
CA ILE A 25 4.88 -9.93 -0.49
C ILE A 25 6.08 -10.41 -1.31
N LEU A 26 6.97 -11.21 -0.72
CA LEU A 26 8.16 -11.72 -1.42
C LEU A 26 7.78 -12.62 -2.60
N ARG A 27 6.76 -13.47 -2.44
CA ARG A 27 6.24 -14.31 -3.52
C ARG A 27 5.60 -13.49 -4.65
N ALA A 28 4.89 -12.42 -4.32
CA ALA A 28 4.35 -11.49 -5.33
C ALA A 28 5.45 -10.77 -6.12
N LEU A 29 6.60 -10.49 -5.47
CA LEU A 29 7.76 -9.81 -6.07
C LEU A 29 8.80 -10.76 -6.71
N GLU A 30 8.57 -12.07 -6.68
CA GLU A 30 9.48 -13.10 -7.19
C GLU A 30 9.87 -12.81 -8.65
N LYS A 31 11.06 -13.18 -9.13
CA LYS A 31 11.44 -12.86 -10.52
C LYS A 31 10.90 -13.87 -11.53
N ASP A 32 10.85 -15.15 -11.13
CA ASP A 32 10.28 -16.22 -11.96
C ASP A 32 8.74 -16.18 -11.91
N PRO A 33 8.04 -15.99 -13.05
CA PRO A 33 6.59 -15.99 -13.10
C PRO A 33 5.94 -17.28 -12.59
N ASN A 34 6.62 -18.43 -12.70
CA ASN A 34 6.07 -19.72 -12.26
C ASN A 34 6.00 -19.84 -10.74
N ASN A 35 6.84 -19.09 -10.04
CA ASN A 35 6.90 -19.08 -8.58
C ASN A 35 6.02 -17.98 -7.96
N ARG A 36 5.50 -17.06 -8.77
CA ARG A 36 4.51 -16.04 -8.37
C ARG A 36 3.12 -16.64 -8.22
N PHE A 37 2.20 -15.83 -7.69
CA PHE A 37 0.77 -16.06 -7.81
C PHE A 37 0.37 -16.04 -9.29
N GLN A 38 -0.35 -17.07 -9.74
CA GLN A 38 -0.77 -17.22 -11.14
C GLN A 38 -2.00 -16.37 -11.44
N SER A 39 -2.79 -16.05 -10.42
CA SER A 39 -4.00 -15.24 -10.50
C SER A 39 -4.13 -14.28 -9.32
N ILE A 40 -5.03 -13.30 -9.43
CA ILE A 40 -5.33 -12.39 -8.32
C ILE A 40 -6.11 -13.13 -7.22
N GLU A 41 -6.91 -14.12 -7.60
CA GLU A 41 -7.66 -14.98 -6.69
C GLU A 41 -6.72 -15.77 -5.77
N ASP A 42 -5.61 -16.31 -6.30
CA ASP A 42 -4.59 -16.99 -5.50
C ASP A 42 -3.95 -16.07 -4.46
N LEU A 43 -3.69 -14.81 -4.84
CA LEU A 43 -3.13 -13.81 -3.93
C LEU A 43 -4.12 -13.43 -2.83
N VAL A 44 -5.39 -13.20 -3.19
CA VAL A 44 -6.45 -12.87 -2.24
C VAL A 44 -6.67 -14.03 -1.26
N GLY A 45 -6.66 -15.27 -1.75
CA GLY A 45 -6.75 -16.48 -0.92
C GLY A 45 -5.64 -16.52 0.14
N ALA A 46 -4.39 -16.31 -0.28
CA ALA A 46 -3.25 -16.31 0.63
C ALA A 46 -3.33 -15.20 1.71
N ILE A 47 -3.88 -14.03 1.38
CA ILE A 47 -4.07 -12.94 2.36
C ILE A 47 -5.16 -13.30 3.37
N ASN A 48 -6.26 -13.92 2.91
CA ASN A 48 -7.37 -14.29 3.78
C ASN A 48 -7.00 -15.44 4.73
N GLU A 49 -6.22 -16.42 4.27
CA GLU A 49 -5.73 -17.52 5.10
C GLU A 49 -4.89 -17.02 6.30
N ASP A 50 -3.98 -16.06 6.09
CA ASP A 50 -3.22 -15.43 7.20
C ASP A 50 -4.11 -14.62 8.16
N ASN A 51 -5.19 -14.00 7.66
CA ASN A 51 -6.15 -13.31 8.53
C ASN A 51 -6.97 -14.29 9.38
N GLU A 52 -7.30 -15.45 8.83
CA GLU A 52 -8.01 -16.52 9.55
C GLU A 52 -7.11 -17.18 10.60
N GLU A 53 -5.84 -17.47 10.31
CA GLU A 53 -4.91 -18.01 11.31
C GLU A 53 -4.71 -17.07 12.51
N ARG A 54 -4.74 -15.75 12.29
CA ARG A 54 -4.65 -14.75 13.38
C ARG A 54 -5.90 -14.65 14.24
N THR A 55 -7.06 -15.09 13.76
CA THR A 55 -8.32 -15.04 14.53
C THR A 55 -8.48 -16.23 15.48
N VAL A 56 -7.55 -17.19 15.53
CA VAL A 56 -7.67 -18.42 16.35
C VAL A 56 -6.94 -18.34 17.70
N VAL A 57 -6.45 -17.17 18.14
CA VAL A 57 -5.72 -17.05 19.42
C VAL A 57 -6.53 -16.33 20.50
N GLU A 58 -7.64 -16.94 20.95
CA GLU A 58 -7.99 -17.06 22.38
C GLU A 58 -9.20 -18.01 22.59
N PRO A 59 -9.03 -19.16 23.28
CA PRO A 59 -10.13 -19.74 24.05
C PRO A 59 -9.73 -19.79 25.53
N ALA A 60 -10.08 -18.74 26.27
CA ALA A 60 -10.23 -18.82 27.71
C ALA A 60 -11.50 -19.64 28.03
N ARG A 61 -11.27 -20.89 28.46
CA ARG A 61 -12.14 -21.73 29.31
C ARG A 61 -13.64 -21.39 29.39
N GLY A 62 -14.43 -22.30 28.82
CA GLY A 62 -15.62 -22.85 29.47
C GLY A 62 -16.96 -22.22 29.09
N ILE A 63 -17.73 -22.92 28.25
CA ILE A 63 -18.98 -23.62 28.63
C ILE A 63 -19.37 -24.54 27.45
N VAL A 64 -19.59 -25.79 27.81
CA VAL A 64 -20.18 -26.91 27.08
C VAL A 64 -21.31 -26.56 26.10
N SER A 65 -21.29 -27.16 24.90
CA SER A 65 -22.38 -28.03 24.40
C SER A 65 -22.09 -28.56 22.99
N ASP A 66 -21.91 -29.88 22.92
CA ASP A 66 -22.44 -30.82 21.92
C ASP A 66 -22.67 -30.34 20.48
N SER A 67 -21.88 -30.89 19.55
CA SER A 67 -22.41 -31.84 18.56
C SER A 67 -21.28 -32.46 17.72
N VAL A 68 -21.14 -33.76 17.94
CA VAL A 68 -20.35 -34.75 17.21
C VAL A 68 -20.80 -34.85 15.75
N VAL A 69 -19.88 -34.72 14.78
CA VAL A 69 -19.95 -35.49 13.52
C VAL A 69 -18.51 -35.81 13.05
N LEU A 70 -18.12 -37.08 13.20
CA LEU A 70 -16.93 -37.68 12.58
C LEU A 70 -17.23 -38.05 11.10
N PRO A 71 -16.19 -38.10 10.24
CA PRO A 71 -16.34 -38.22 8.79
C PRO A 71 -16.61 -39.67 8.34
N PRO A 72 -17.32 -39.91 7.23
CA PRO A 72 -17.24 -41.20 6.56
C PRO A 72 -15.94 -41.30 5.76
N THR A 73 -15.06 -42.16 6.27
CA THR A 73 -14.02 -42.86 5.52
C THR A 73 -14.60 -43.46 4.24
N THR A 74 -14.09 -43.02 3.09
CA THR A 74 -14.08 -43.84 1.88
C THR A 74 -12.66 -43.89 1.36
N GLU A 75 -11.97 -44.97 1.75
CA GLU A 75 -10.88 -45.52 0.97
C GLU A 75 -11.42 -45.88 -0.42
N ILE A 76 -10.98 -45.19 -1.46
CA ILE A 76 -10.89 -45.79 -2.80
C ILE A 76 -9.51 -45.49 -3.37
N MET A 77 -8.62 -46.44 -3.10
CA MET A 77 -7.81 -47.13 -4.10
C MET A 77 -6.85 -46.27 -4.94
N GLU A 78 -5.59 -46.32 -4.54
CA GLU A 78 -4.47 -46.08 -5.43
C GLU A 78 -4.58 -46.94 -6.70
N ARG A 79 -4.47 -46.29 -7.87
CA ARG A 79 -3.81 -46.91 -9.02
C ARG A 79 -2.82 -45.93 -9.62
N ARG A 80 -1.60 -46.05 -9.10
CA ARG A 80 -0.36 -45.62 -9.72
C ARG A 80 -0.09 -46.50 -10.95
N LEU A 81 0.02 -45.91 -12.14
CA LEU A 81 0.81 -46.41 -13.29
C LEU A 81 1.02 -45.20 -14.23
N ARG A 82 2.21 -44.59 -14.21
CA ARG A 82 3.29 -44.76 -15.22
C ARG A 82 2.86 -44.33 -16.65
N GLN A 83 3.54 -43.26 -17.10
CA GLN A 83 3.70 -42.60 -18.43
C GLN A 83 3.70 -43.55 -19.67
N PRO A 84 3.79 -43.11 -20.97
CA PRO A 84 4.18 -41.80 -21.53
C PRO A 84 3.49 -41.32 -22.86
N ARG A 85 3.84 -40.08 -23.25
CA ARG A 85 4.12 -39.53 -24.61
C ARG A 85 3.18 -39.77 -25.82
N LEU A 86 2.92 -38.62 -26.48
CA LEU A 86 3.00 -38.30 -27.92
C LEU A 86 1.73 -38.17 -28.78
N PHE A 87 1.72 -37.05 -29.54
CA PHE A 87 0.97 -36.65 -30.73
C PHE A 87 -0.50 -36.21 -30.59
N ILE A 88 -0.74 -34.89 -30.72
CA ILE A 88 -1.48 -34.32 -31.87
C ILE A 88 -0.82 -32.99 -32.30
N VAL A 89 -0.10 -33.03 -33.42
CA VAL A 89 0.20 -31.89 -34.29
C VAL A 89 -0.76 -32.02 -35.46
N GLY A 90 -1.50 -30.97 -35.83
CA GLY A 90 -2.20 -30.94 -37.12
C GLY A 90 -3.39 -29.98 -37.24
N ALA A 91 -3.13 -28.67 -37.35
CA ALA A 91 -3.92 -27.64 -38.06
C ALA A 91 -3.35 -26.25 -37.70
N ALA A 92 -2.15 -25.83 -38.11
CA ALA A 92 -1.70 -25.49 -39.46
C ALA A 92 -2.60 -24.48 -40.22
N ALA A 93 -2.10 -23.24 -40.27
CA ALA A 93 -1.85 -22.54 -41.53
C ALA A 93 -2.99 -21.80 -42.27
N ALA A 94 -3.79 -20.96 -41.57
CA ALA A 94 -4.63 -19.97 -42.25
C ALA A 94 -4.62 -18.54 -41.67
N ALA A 95 -3.87 -18.25 -40.59
CA ALA A 95 -3.90 -16.94 -39.93
C ALA A 95 -2.63 -16.07 -40.12
N ILE A 96 -1.59 -16.58 -40.79
CA ILE A 96 -0.29 -15.90 -40.92
C ILE A 96 -0.21 -15.04 -42.21
N ALA A 97 -1.13 -15.20 -43.16
CA ALA A 97 -1.10 -14.48 -44.43
C ALA A 97 -1.69 -13.05 -44.38
N THR A 98 -2.44 -12.68 -43.36
CA THR A 98 -3.08 -11.34 -43.26
C THR A 98 -2.24 -10.31 -42.51
N PHE A 99 -1.32 -10.73 -41.64
CA PHE A 99 -0.47 -9.78 -40.90
C PHE A 99 0.72 -9.24 -41.74
N ALA A 100 1.17 -10.01 -42.74
CA ALA A 100 2.25 -9.59 -43.64
C ALA A 100 1.83 -8.48 -44.62
N THR A 101 0.54 -8.35 -44.93
CA THR A 101 0.04 -7.34 -45.86
C THR A 101 -0.06 -5.95 -45.23
N VAL A 102 -0.32 -5.86 -43.92
CA VAL A 102 -0.42 -4.57 -43.20
C VAL A 102 0.96 -3.99 -42.85
N PHE A 103 1.96 -4.83 -42.59
CA PHE A 103 3.31 -4.36 -42.25
C PHE A 103 4.06 -3.73 -43.44
N LEU A 104 3.65 -4.02 -44.68
CA LEU A 104 4.25 -3.46 -45.89
C LEU A 104 3.77 -2.03 -46.26
N LEU A 105 2.80 -1.48 -45.54
CA LEU A 105 2.36 -0.09 -45.72
C LEU A 105 3.03 0.92 -44.76
N PHE A 106 3.72 0.45 -43.71
CA PHE A 106 4.49 1.32 -42.82
C PHE A 106 5.96 1.37 -43.28
N LYS A 107 6.23 2.25 -44.24
CA LYS A 107 7.58 2.61 -44.70
C LYS A 107 8.45 3.05 -43.51
N PRO A 108 9.60 2.40 -43.24
CA PRO A 108 10.58 2.94 -42.32
C PRO A 108 11.26 4.16 -42.96
N VAL A 109 11.24 5.29 -42.25
CA VAL A 109 11.99 6.50 -42.62
C VAL A 109 13.47 6.14 -42.71
N ARG A 110 14.04 6.39 -43.89
CA ARG A 110 15.42 6.09 -44.25
C ARG A 110 16.39 6.89 -43.37
N THR A 111 17.34 6.16 -42.83
CA THR A 111 18.68 6.62 -42.43
C THR A 111 19.22 7.65 -43.41
N ASN A 112 19.54 8.85 -42.91
CA ASN A 112 20.40 9.79 -43.60
C ASN A 112 21.74 9.83 -42.84
N GLU A 113 22.67 9.00 -43.29
CA GLU A 113 24.10 9.19 -43.06
C GLU A 113 24.59 10.19 -44.09
N LEU A 114 25.26 11.26 -43.67
CA LEU A 114 26.36 11.89 -44.42
C LEU A 114 27.10 12.89 -43.51
N LYS A 115 28.22 12.40 -42.97
CA LYS A 115 29.52 13.08 -42.76
C LYS A 115 29.50 14.59 -42.49
N GLN A 116 30.00 14.98 -41.32
CA GLN A 116 30.90 16.13 -41.24
C GLN A 116 32.25 15.78 -40.59
N PRO A 117 33.35 16.38 -41.07
CA PRO A 117 34.71 15.91 -40.86
C PRO A 117 35.26 16.21 -39.47
N VAL A 118 36.27 15.42 -39.11
CA VAL A 118 37.12 15.58 -37.93
C VAL A 118 37.91 16.89 -38.08
N GLU A 119 37.48 17.96 -37.44
CA GLU A 119 38.30 19.15 -37.20
C GLU A 119 38.70 19.18 -35.72
N ARG A 120 39.97 18.81 -35.52
CA ARG A 120 40.68 18.81 -34.25
C ARG A 120 40.99 20.25 -33.87
N ALA A 121 40.02 20.94 -33.26
CA ALA A 121 40.24 22.20 -32.58
C ALA A 121 40.49 21.93 -31.09
N GLU A 122 41.77 22.04 -30.73
CA GLU A 122 42.28 22.68 -29.52
C GLU A 122 41.50 22.55 -28.20
N ILE A 123 42.20 21.94 -27.24
CA ILE A 123 41.86 21.85 -25.83
C ILE A 123 41.82 23.28 -25.25
N ALA A 124 40.65 23.90 -25.29
CA ALA A 124 40.26 24.84 -24.25
C ALA A 124 39.31 24.07 -23.34
N THR A 125 39.80 23.66 -22.17
CA THR A 125 38.93 23.21 -21.07
C THR A 125 37.88 24.29 -20.89
N PRO A 126 36.59 24.05 -21.22
CA PRO A 126 35.58 24.90 -20.65
C PRO A 126 35.66 24.56 -19.16
N GLU A 127 36.08 25.53 -18.37
CA GLU A 127 35.78 25.56 -16.95
C GLU A 127 34.29 25.24 -16.89
N ARG A 128 33.99 23.99 -16.51
CA ARG A 128 32.64 23.50 -16.35
C ARG A 128 32.08 24.40 -15.27
N ARG A 129 31.44 25.49 -15.70
CA ARG A 129 30.50 26.23 -14.90
C ARG A 129 29.62 25.15 -14.35
N GLU A 130 29.77 24.89 -13.05
CA GLU A 130 28.88 24.01 -12.34
C GLU A 130 27.51 24.66 -12.51
N GLU A 131 26.77 24.24 -13.53
CA GLU A 131 25.35 24.48 -13.59
C GLU A 131 24.85 23.98 -12.24
N PRO A 132 24.25 24.85 -11.40
CA PRO A 132 23.74 24.40 -10.13
C PRO A 132 22.77 23.27 -10.46
N LYS A 133 23.14 22.04 -10.07
CA LYS A 133 22.25 20.89 -10.12
C LYS A 133 21.05 21.30 -9.28
N GLN A 134 20.01 21.81 -9.93
CA GLN A 134 18.76 22.11 -9.27
C GLN A 134 18.29 20.78 -8.73
N VAL A 135 18.37 20.64 -7.40
CA VAL A 135 17.84 19.50 -6.68
C VAL A 135 16.33 19.61 -6.85
N ILE A 136 15.80 18.94 -7.88
CA ILE A 136 14.36 18.81 -8.07
C ILE A 136 13.87 17.97 -6.88
N LYS A 137 13.45 18.65 -5.81
CA LYS A 137 12.73 18.04 -4.69
C LYS A 137 11.48 17.43 -5.30
N LYS A 138 11.39 16.10 -5.29
CA LYS A 138 10.19 15.41 -5.77
C LYS A 138 9.12 15.68 -4.71
N ASP A 139 8.03 16.31 -5.09
CA ASP A 139 6.86 16.46 -4.23
C ASP A 139 6.00 15.20 -4.33
N VAL A 140 5.27 14.87 -3.26
CA VAL A 140 4.30 13.75 -3.18
C VAL A 140 2.92 14.29 -2.89
N THR A 141 1.90 13.59 -3.38
CA THR A 141 0.50 13.98 -3.19
C THR A 141 -0.07 13.33 -1.93
N LEU A 142 -0.50 14.12 -0.97
CA LEU A 142 -1.20 13.65 0.23
C LEU A 142 -2.68 14.01 0.14
N VAL A 143 -3.55 13.01 0.18
CA VAL A 143 -5.01 13.16 0.13
C VAL A 143 -5.61 12.87 1.50
N PHE A 144 -6.21 13.86 2.14
CA PHE A 144 -6.88 13.75 3.43
C PHE A 144 -8.40 13.69 3.25
N ARG A 145 -9.02 12.64 3.77
CA ARG A 145 -10.48 12.48 3.84
C ARG A 145 -10.91 12.26 5.28
N THR A 146 -12.06 12.84 5.66
CA THR A 146 -12.63 12.59 6.98
C THR A 146 -14.12 12.26 6.92
N THR A 147 -14.56 11.50 7.92
CA THR A 147 -15.98 11.27 8.21
C THR A 147 -16.29 11.73 9.64
N PRO A 148 -17.12 12.77 9.85
CA PRO A 148 -17.71 13.63 8.83
C PRO A 148 -16.69 14.51 8.09
N GLY A 149 -17.06 14.97 6.90
CA GLY A 149 -16.23 15.88 6.08
C GLY A 149 -16.16 17.30 6.67
N GLY A 150 -15.33 18.16 6.08
CA GLY A 150 -15.16 19.56 6.50
C GLY A 150 -14.23 19.76 7.70
N ALA A 151 -13.39 18.77 8.02
CA ALA A 151 -12.39 18.90 9.08
C ALA A 151 -11.20 19.74 8.59
N ARG A 152 -10.67 20.60 9.45
CA ARG A 152 -9.48 21.40 9.18
C ARG A 152 -8.22 20.57 9.40
N VAL A 153 -7.29 20.65 8.47
CA VAL A 153 -6.00 19.95 8.51
C VAL A 153 -4.89 20.95 8.78
N PHE A 154 -4.04 20.65 9.75
CA PHE A 154 -2.92 21.49 10.17
C PHE A 154 -1.60 20.71 10.09
N HIS A 155 -0.54 21.39 9.70
CA HIS A 155 0.84 20.89 9.79
C HIS A 155 1.73 21.96 10.41
N ASN A 156 2.47 21.63 11.48
CA ASN A 156 3.28 22.59 12.25
C ASN A 156 2.51 23.87 12.62
N ASN A 157 1.26 23.71 13.08
CA ASN A 157 0.31 24.81 13.40
C ASN A 157 -0.15 25.68 12.21
N ASN A 158 0.27 25.40 10.98
CA ASN A 158 -0.24 26.07 9.79
C ASN A 158 -1.46 25.31 9.25
N GLU A 159 -2.57 26.02 9.04
CA GLU A 159 -3.76 25.45 8.43
C GLU A 159 -3.51 25.23 6.92
N LEU A 160 -3.66 23.98 6.49
CA LEU A 160 -3.48 23.57 5.11
C LEU A 160 -4.79 23.60 4.31
N GLY A 161 -5.93 23.47 4.98
CA GLY A 161 -7.26 23.52 4.36
C GLY A 161 -8.29 22.65 5.06
N THR A 162 -9.37 22.31 4.34
CA THR A 162 -10.49 21.51 4.85
C THR A 162 -10.70 20.23 4.04
N THR A 163 -11.06 19.13 4.71
CA THR A 163 -11.26 17.83 4.07
C THR A 163 -12.57 17.76 3.28
N PRO A 164 -12.62 17.07 2.13
CA PRO A 164 -11.52 16.39 1.45
C PRO A 164 -10.46 17.35 0.88
N LEU A 165 -9.17 17.09 1.16
CA LEU A 165 -8.06 17.98 0.82
C LEU A 165 -6.92 17.18 0.14
N GLY A 166 -6.45 17.62 -1.02
CA GLY A 166 -5.22 17.13 -1.64
C GLY A 166 -4.14 18.21 -1.57
N ILE A 167 -2.94 17.87 -1.08
CA ILE A 167 -1.79 18.79 -1.04
C ILE A 167 -0.56 18.13 -1.66
N GLU A 168 0.28 18.94 -2.29
CA GLU A 168 1.65 18.55 -2.64
C GLU A 168 2.53 18.80 -1.41
N PHE A 169 3.25 17.77 -0.98
CA PHE A 169 4.10 17.81 0.21
C PHE A 169 5.50 17.34 -0.15
N GLN A 170 6.53 17.94 0.46
CA GLN A 170 7.91 17.59 0.16
C GLN A 170 8.19 16.12 0.50
N LYS A 171 8.72 15.35 -0.47
CA LYS A 171 9.11 13.97 -0.21
C LYS A 171 10.16 13.89 0.89
N SER A 172 9.92 13.03 1.87
CA SER A 172 10.82 12.80 3.01
C SER A 172 10.73 11.36 3.51
N ASP A 173 11.85 10.86 4.05
CA ASP A 173 11.90 9.61 4.81
C ASP A 173 11.63 9.83 6.31
N GLN A 174 11.41 11.08 6.73
CA GLN A 174 11.05 11.45 8.09
C GLN A 174 9.54 11.47 8.30
N ALA A 175 9.10 11.09 9.49
CA ALA A 175 7.71 11.17 9.88
C ALA A 175 7.27 12.64 10.05
N ALA A 176 6.14 12.99 9.43
CA ALA A 176 5.47 14.27 9.53
C ALA A 176 4.15 14.11 10.28
N THR A 177 3.89 15.00 11.24
CA THR A 177 2.66 15.00 12.03
C THR A 177 1.67 16.00 11.46
N PHE A 178 0.42 15.56 11.32
CA PHE A 178 -0.71 16.36 10.86
C PHE A 178 -1.79 16.31 11.92
N LYS A 179 -2.37 17.46 12.25
CA LYS A 179 -3.48 17.57 13.19
C LYS A 179 -4.76 17.81 12.41
N ILE A 180 -5.79 17.04 12.70
CA ILE A 180 -7.10 17.13 12.06
C ILE A 180 -8.11 17.52 13.14
N GLU A 181 -8.82 18.61 12.91
CA GLU A 181 -9.80 19.12 13.86
C GLU A 181 -11.14 19.41 13.18
N LEU A 182 -12.22 19.04 13.85
CA LEU A 182 -13.56 19.42 13.44
C LEU A 182 -14.35 19.87 14.67
N SER A 183 -15.11 20.96 14.54
CA SER A 183 -15.91 21.48 15.63
C SER A 183 -16.89 20.41 16.16
N GLY A 184 -16.96 20.27 17.48
CA GLY A 184 -17.77 19.24 18.14
C GLY A 184 -17.19 17.82 18.07
N HIS A 185 -16.01 17.63 17.48
CA HIS A 185 -15.32 16.36 17.40
C HIS A 185 -13.96 16.42 18.09
N ARG A 186 -13.43 15.26 18.46
CA ARG A 186 -12.15 15.12 19.14
C ARG A 186 -11.03 15.37 18.11
N PRO A 187 -10.07 16.26 18.40
CA PRO A 187 -8.95 16.47 17.51
C PRO A 187 -8.11 15.20 17.42
N GLN A 188 -7.61 14.89 16.23
CA GLN A 188 -6.82 13.70 15.96
C GLN A 188 -5.48 14.09 15.34
N GLU A 189 -4.40 13.52 15.85
CA GLU A 189 -3.06 13.65 15.28
C GLU A 189 -2.72 12.41 14.47
N VAL A 190 -2.16 12.62 13.28
CA VAL A 190 -1.79 11.57 12.34
C VAL A 190 -0.34 11.77 11.95
N THR A 191 0.47 10.76 12.21
CA THR A 191 1.88 10.72 11.82
C THR A 191 2.04 9.87 10.57
N LEU A 192 2.64 10.41 9.52
CA LEU A 192 2.83 9.75 8.23
C LEU A 192 4.18 10.09 7.62
N ILE A 193 4.76 9.17 6.84
CA ILE A 193 6.05 9.36 6.16
C ILE A 193 5.76 9.68 4.68
N PRO A 194 5.99 10.91 4.21
CA PRO A 194 5.66 11.33 2.86
C PRO A 194 6.73 10.86 1.86
N ASN A 195 6.93 9.56 1.73
CA ASN A 195 7.91 8.99 0.78
C ASN A 195 7.28 8.67 -0.60
N SER A 196 5.96 8.68 -0.69
CA SER A 196 5.13 8.38 -1.87
C SER A 196 3.76 9.02 -1.72
N ASP A 197 2.97 9.00 -2.80
CA ASP A 197 1.59 9.49 -2.76
C ASP A 197 0.76 8.64 -1.80
N LEU A 198 -0.02 9.30 -0.94
CA LEU A 198 -0.73 8.65 0.15
C LEU A 198 -2.15 9.21 0.31
N GLU A 199 -3.10 8.31 0.52
CA GLU A 199 -4.47 8.65 0.91
C GLU A 199 -4.72 8.28 2.37
N VAL A 200 -5.21 9.25 3.14
CA VAL A 200 -5.45 9.14 4.58
C VAL A 200 -6.92 9.39 4.85
N THR A 201 -7.62 8.35 5.31
CA THR A 201 -9.03 8.46 5.71
C THR A 201 -9.16 8.35 7.24
N ARG A 202 -9.84 9.31 7.87
CA ARG A 202 -10.07 9.32 9.33
C ARG A 202 -11.54 9.53 9.70
N SER A 203 -12.03 8.73 10.63
CA SER A 203 -13.33 8.93 11.26
C SER A 203 -13.15 9.70 12.56
N LEU A 204 -13.78 10.86 12.69
CA LEU A 204 -13.64 11.71 13.86
C LEU A 204 -14.71 11.38 14.90
N GLU A 205 -14.28 11.17 16.15
CA GLU A 205 -15.17 10.89 17.27
C GLU A 205 -15.83 12.19 17.76
N ARG A 206 -17.14 12.18 18.02
CA ARG A 206 -17.85 13.34 18.55
C ARG A 206 -17.52 13.52 20.04
N VAL A 207 -17.20 14.73 20.48
CA VAL A 207 -17.02 15.03 21.90
C VAL A 207 -18.39 15.24 22.54
N GLU A 208 -18.81 14.32 23.40
CA GLU A 208 -19.97 14.54 24.26
C GLU A 208 -19.64 15.65 25.28
N LYS A 209 -20.40 16.74 25.29
CA LYS A 209 -20.23 17.79 26.31
C LYS A 209 -20.58 17.19 27.68
N PRO A 210 -19.72 17.33 28.71
CA PRO A 210 -20.07 16.89 30.06
C PRO A 210 -21.34 17.62 30.51
N ARG A 211 -22.36 16.84 30.88
CA ARG A 211 -23.58 17.39 31.49
C ARG A 211 -23.18 18.10 32.78
N ARG A 212 -23.57 19.38 32.93
CA ARG A 212 -23.30 20.16 34.15
C ARG A 212 -23.74 19.34 35.38
N PRO A 213 -22.88 19.17 36.41
CA PRO A 213 -23.31 18.51 37.63
C PRO A 213 -24.45 19.32 38.25
N LYS A 214 -25.57 18.65 38.53
CA LYS A 214 -26.69 19.27 39.26
C LYS A 214 -26.16 19.73 40.61
N ALA A 215 -26.25 21.03 40.89
CA ALA A 215 -25.79 21.61 42.14
C ALA A 215 -26.43 20.86 43.32
N LYS A 216 -25.60 20.24 44.17
CA LYS A 216 -26.05 19.72 45.47
C LYS A 216 -26.52 20.92 46.30
N LYS A 217 -27.80 20.89 46.69
CA LYS A 217 -28.43 21.81 47.64
C LYS A 217 -27.60 21.78 48.93
N VAL A 218 -26.94 22.89 49.25
CA VAL A 218 -26.17 23.03 50.49
C VAL A 218 -27.19 23.09 51.63
N GLU A 219 -27.26 22.02 52.41
CA GLU A 219 -28.08 21.95 53.61
C GLU A 219 -27.36 22.70 54.73
N LYS A 220 -28.00 23.78 55.18
CA LYS A 220 -27.45 24.76 56.13
C LYS A 220 -27.39 24.13 57.52
N ILE A 221 -26.23 23.63 57.92
CA ILE A 221 -25.97 23.17 59.29
C ILE A 221 -26.03 24.40 60.20
N ARG A 222 -27.06 24.46 61.06
CA ARG A 222 -27.13 25.41 62.18
C ARG A 222 -26.12 24.96 63.22
N ILE A 223 -25.08 25.76 63.41
CA ILE A 223 -24.18 25.65 64.55
C ILE A 223 -24.94 26.24 65.73
N VAL A 224 -25.11 25.44 66.79
CA VAL A 224 -25.64 25.86 68.09
C VAL A 224 -24.42 26.26 68.92
N ASP A 225 -24.41 27.50 69.40
CA ASP A 225 -23.37 28.02 70.28
C ASP A 225 -23.43 27.33 71.65
N PRO A 226 -22.30 26.92 72.25
CA PRO A 226 -22.26 26.49 73.64
C PRO A 226 -22.09 27.69 74.59
N GLU A 227 -22.92 27.70 75.65
CA GLU A 227 -22.83 28.58 76.83
C GLU A 227 -21.55 28.37 77.66
#